data_AF-U2EHA7-F1
#
_entry.id   AF-U2EHA7-F1
#
_cell.length_a   1.000
_cell.length_b   1.000
_cell.length_c   1.000
_cell.angle_alpha   90.00
_cell.angle_beta   90.00
_cell.angle_gamma   90.00
#
_symmetry.space_group_name_H-M   'P 1'
#
loop_
_entity.id
_entity.type
_entity.pdbx_description
1 polymer ?
#
loop_
_entity_poly.entity_id
_entity_poly.type
_entity_poly.pdbx_seq_one_letter_code
_entity_poly.pdbx_strand_id
1 'polypeptide(L)'
;MIAEGLLVVSVCAAGIYSLIPRTDSFRKNKIKKDWHKIMEVTKTKNTLNETFEIKSIEVYRYDSFDLRAKIPAGLTPDSLKKIEKILEYSFGGDVDISWDKYKGDIVVKVNKDPIVIRERIKKRWESILSSKEVRNTYKQYFDIKDVVLNSNSSYILEITTPISLSKESINSFKALVEKNLKGDVLDSFHNEENNIYISISHKLVL
;
A
#
# COMPACT_ATOMS: atom_id res chain seq x y z
N MET A 1 -36.87 15.53 57.47
CA MET A 1 -35.90 16.10 56.52
C MET A 1 -35.00 14.96 56.09
N ILE A 2 -35.21 14.50 54.87
CA ILE A 2 -34.66 13.25 54.32
C ILE A 2 -33.35 13.61 53.61
N ALA A 3 -32.27 12.91 53.94
CA ALA A 3 -31.05 12.90 53.13
C ALA A 3 -30.67 11.44 52.91
N GLU A 4 -31.11 10.92 51.77
CA GLU A 4 -30.78 9.60 51.25
C GLU A 4 -29.28 9.52 51.00
N GLY A 5 -28.59 8.69 51.79
CA GLY A 5 -27.21 8.29 51.54
C GLY A 5 -27.17 7.35 50.34
N LEU A 6 -26.78 7.88 49.19
CA LEU A 6 -26.60 7.12 47.96
C LEU A 6 -25.37 6.19 48.10
N LEU A 7 -25.63 4.92 48.37
CA LEU A 7 -24.65 3.83 48.23
C LEU A 7 -24.32 3.67 46.75
N VAL A 8 -23.18 4.20 46.31
CA VAL A 8 -22.60 3.89 45.00
C VAL A 8 -22.01 2.49 45.09
N VAL A 9 -22.84 1.49 44.79
CA VAL A 9 -22.38 0.12 44.51
C VAL A 9 -21.61 0.18 43.19
N SER A 10 -20.29 0.17 43.28
CA SER A 10 -19.41 -0.06 42.13
C SER A 10 -19.63 -1.50 41.67
N VAL A 11 -20.54 -1.68 40.72
CA VAL A 11 -20.61 -2.91 39.93
C VAL A 11 -19.39 -2.88 39.03
N CYS A 12 -18.37 -3.67 39.39
CA CYS A 12 -17.37 -4.15 38.44
C CYS A 12 -18.11 -4.98 37.37
N ALA A 13 -18.72 -4.30 36.41
CA ALA A 13 -18.98 -4.90 35.13
C ALA A 13 -17.61 -5.11 34.50
N ALA A 14 -17.09 -6.33 34.66
CA ALA A 14 -16.18 -6.93 33.71
C ALA A 14 -16.85 -6.78 32.34
N GLY A 15 -16.58 -5.64 31.71
CA GLY A 15 -17.11 -5.25 30.43
C GLY A 15 -16.58 -6.24 29.43
N ILE A 16 -17.47 -7.16 29.08
CA ILE A 16 -17.38 -8.06 27.95
C ILE A 16 -17.05 -7.19 26.73
N TYR A 17 -15.76 -7.04 26.42
CA TYR A 17 -15.30 -6.60 25.11
C TYR A 17 -15.46 -7.78 24.13
N SER A 18 -16.69 -8.27 23.98
CA SER A 18 -17.12 -8.94 22.75
C SER A 18 -17.68 -7.86 21.82
N LEU A 19 -16.84 -6.89 21.46
CA LEU A 19 -17.20 -5.88 20.47
C LEU A 19 -17.06 -6.48 19.06
N ILE A 20 -18.14 -7.13 18.63
CA ILE A 20 -18.71 -7.12 17.28
C ILE A 20 -18.00 -7.97 16.19
N PRO A 21 -18.51 -9.18 15.89
CA PRO A 21 -18.14 -9.99 14.71
C PRO A 21 -18.67 -9.44 13.36
N ARG A 22 -19.38 -8.29 13.34
CA ARG A 22 -20.02 -7.76 12.12
C ARG A 22 -19.05 -7.05 11.16
N THR A 23 -17.88 -6.62 11.62
CA THR A 23 -16.90 -5.85 10.81
C THR A 23 -16.12 -6.74 9.85
N ASP A 24 -15.68 -7.92 10.29
CA ASP A 24 -14.80 -8.76 9.48
C ASP A 24 -15.53 -9.47 8.34
N SER A 25 -16.77 -9.92 8.55
CA SER A 25 -17.57 -10.49 7.46
C SER A 25 -17.82 -9.46 6.35
N PHE A 26 -18.14 -8.21 6.71
CA PHE A 26 -18.35 -7.14 5.74
C PHE A 26 -17.05 -6.83 4.97
N ARG A 27 -15.92 -6.69 5.67
CA ARG A 27 -14.60 -6.48 5.07
C ARG A 27 -14.21 -7.61 4.12
N LYS A 28 -14.37 -8.87 4.53
CA LYS A 28 -14.10 -10.04 3.67
C LYS A 28 -14.97 -10.03 2.42
N ASN A 29 -16.25 -9.67 2.53
CA ASN A 29 -17.13 -9.58 1.36
C ASN A 29 -16.71 -8.46 0.40
N LYS A 30 -16.29 -7.31 0.92
CA LYS A 30 -15.72 -6.23 0.09
C LYS A 30 -14.46 -6.71 -0.65
N ILE A 31 -13.51 -7.32 0.07
CA ILE A 31 -12.28 -7.87 -0.53
C ILE A 31 -12.60 -8.89 -1.64
N LYS A 32 -13.55 -9.81 -1.40
CA LYS A 32 -14.00 -10.77 -2.43
C LYS A 32 -14.54 -10.07 -3.67
N LYS A 33 -15.41 -9.07 -3.48
CA LYS A 33 -16.01 -8.31 -4.59
C LYS A 33 -14.94 -7.58 -5.40
N ASP A 34 -14.02 -6.91 -4.72
CA ASP A 34 -12.92 -6.17 -5.34
C ASP A 34 -12.00 -7.13 -6.10
N TRP A 35 -11.65 -8.29 -5.52
CA TRP A 35 -10.89 -9.34 -6.20
C TRP A 35 -11.55 -9.81 -7.49
N HIS A 36 -12.84 -10.16 -7.45
CA HIS A 36 -13.56 -10.61 -8.65
C HIS A 36 -13.57 -9.55 -9.75
N LYS A 37 -13.81 -8.29 -9.37
CA LYS A 37 -13.76 -7.16 -10.30
C LYS A 37 -12.38 -7.00 -10.93
N ILE A 38 -11.31 -7.14 -10.14
CA ILE A 38 -9.94 -7.07 -10.65
C ILE A 38 -9.71 -8.17 -11.67
N MET A 39 -10.00 -9.43 -11.33
CA MET A 39 -9.80 -10.56 -12.24
C MET A 39 -10.57 -10.42 -13.56
N GLU A 40 -11.78 -9.86 -13.50
CA GLU A 40 -12.61 -9.56 -14.66
C GLU A 40 -11.98 -8.48 -15.54
N VAL A 41 -11.59 -7.34 -14.96
CA VAL A 41 -11.00 -6.20 -15.68
C VAL A 41 -9.65 -6.56 -16.29
N THR A 42 -8.79 -7.26 -15.55
CA THR A 42 -7.46 -7.65 -16.03
C THR A 42 -7.49 -8.83 -16.98
N LYS A 43 -8.66 -9.49 -17.13
CA LYS A 43 -8.85 -10.71 -17.92
C LYS A 43 -7.82 -11.79 -17.54
N THR A 44 -7.44 -11.85 -16.26
CA THR A 44 -6.47 -12.82 -15.75
C THR A 44 -7.15 -14.17 -15.58
N LYS A 45 -7.28 -14.89 -16.68
CA LYS A 45 -7.97 -16.17 -16.77
C LYS A 45 -7.25 -17.14 -17.70
N ASN A 46 -7.42 -18.44 -17.48
CA ASN A 46 -6.88 -19.47 -18.37
C ASN A 46 -7.77 -19.66 -19.63
N THR A 47 -7.40 -20.62 -20.47
CA THR A 47 -8.14 -20.98 -21.69
C THR A 47 -9.55 -21.52 -21.44
N LEU A 48 -9.81 -22.02 -20.22
CA LEU A 48 -11.12 -22.48 -19.75
C LEU A 48 -11.93 -21.38 -19.07
N ASN A 49 -11.48 -20.12 -19.14
CA ASN A 49 -12.10 -18.96 -18.51
C ASN A 49 -12.12 -19.03 -16.97
N GLU A 50 -11.27 -19.85 -16.37
CA GLU A 50 -11.07 -19.94 -14.92
C GLU A 50 -10.06 -18.88 -14.45
N THR A 51 -10.27 -18.34 -13.24
CA THR A 51 -9.37 -17.37 -12.61
C THR A 51 -8.93 -17.85 -11.22
N PHE A 52 -8.06 -17.08 -10.57
CA PHE A 52 -7.61 -17.36 -9.21
C PHE A 52 -8.79 -17.34 -8.23
N GLU A 53 -9.01 -18.47 -7.59
CA GLU A 53 -10.15 -18.68 -6.68
C GLU A 53 -9.73 -18.42 -5.23
N ILE A 54 -10.46 -17.54 -4.54
CA ILE A 54 -10.18 -17.24 -3.13
C ILE A 54 -10.49 -18.46 -2.27
N LYS A 55 -9.48 -18.96 -1.55
CA LYS A 55 -9.65 -20.00 -0.52
C LYS A 55 -9.92 -19.41 0.86
N SER A 56 -9.17 -18.38 1.25
CA SER A 56 -9.30 -17.78 2.57
C SER A 56 -8.91 -16.32 2.57
N ILE A 57 -9.52 -15.55 3.47
CA ILE A 57 -9.16 -14.16 3.75
C ILE A 57 -9.02 -14.01 5.27
N GLU A 58 -7.87 -13.51 5.68
CA GLU A 58 -7.57 -13.14 7.06
C GLU A 58 -7.37 -11.62 7.11
N VAL A 59 -8.16 -10.95 7.93
CA VAL A 59 -8.17 -9.47 8.00
C VAL A 59 -7.53 -9.06 9.32
N TYR A 60 -6.69 -8.03 9.24
CA TYR A 60 -5.92 -7.49 10.35
C TYR A 60 -6.26 -6.00 10.58
N ARG A 61 -5.46 -5.35 11.42
CA ARG A 61 -5.59 -3.91 11.69
C ARG A 61 -5.37 -3.07 10.42
N TYR A 62 -5.94 -1.86 10.45
CA TYR A 62 -5.87 -0.89 9.35
C TYR A 62 -6.42 -1.41 8.01
N ASP A 63 -7.33 -2.39 8.05
CA ASP A 63 -7.86 -3.07 6.86
C ASP A 63 -6.76 -3.77 6.02
N SER A 64 -5.61 -4.08 6.63
CA SER A 64 -4.60 -4.98 6.05
C SER A 64 -5.15 -6.41 6.03
N PHE A 65 -4.74 -7.24 5.07
CA PHE A 65 -5.25 -8.61 4.98
C PHE A 65 -4.31 -9.55 4.22
N ASP A 66 -4.43 -10.83 4.51
CA ASP A 66 -3.86 -11.91 3.72
C ASP A 66 -4.99 -12.64 2.97
N LEU A 67 -4.85 -12.74 1.65
CA LEU A 67 -5.73 -13.48 0.77
C LEU A 67 -4.97 -14.69 0.22
N ARG A 68 -5.50 -15.89 0.45
CA ARG A 68 -5.00 -17.11 -0.20
C ARG A 68 -5.87 -17.45 -1.38
N ALA A 69 -5.26 -17.70 -2.52
CA ALA A 69 -5.95 -18.08 -3.74
C ALA A 69 -5.36 -19.36 -4.35
N LYS A 70 -6.24 -20.20 -4.88
CA LYS A 70 -5.89 -21.36 -5.69
C LYS A 70 -5.43 -20.90 -7.07
N ILE A 71 -4.37 -21.52 -7.58
CA ILE A 71 -3.93 -21.32 -8.96
C ILE A 71 -4.74 -22.27 -9.87
N PRO A 72 -5.52 -21.76 -10.84
CA PRO A 72 -6.18 -22.63 -11.82
C PRO A 72 -5.16 -23.17 -12.82
N ALA A 73 -5.51 -24.27 -13.51
CA ALA A 73 -4.62 -24.88 -14.49
C ALA A 73 -4.23 -23.88 -15.59
N GLY A 74 -2.96 -23.86 -15.98
CA GLY A 74 -2.47 -22.95 -17.02
C GLY A 74 -2.21 -21.51 -16.59
N LEU A 75 -2.52 -21.13 -15.34
CA LEU A 75 -1.98 -19.90 -14.74
C LEU A 75 -0.77 -20.19 -13.87
N THR A 76 0.05 -19.17 -13.65
CA THR A 76 1.24 -19.23 -12.79
C THR A 76 1.24 -18.05 -11.81
N PRO A 77 2.06 -18.10 -10.75
CA PRO A 77 2.24 -16.94 -9.87
C PRO A 77 2.64 -15.67 -10.62
N ASP A 78 3.37 -15.80 -11.73
CA ASP A 78 3.80 -14.66 -12.55
C ASP A 78 2.62 -13.98 -13.26
N SER A 79 1.55 -14.72 -13.59
CA SER A 79 0.32 -14.13 -14.11
C SER A 79 -0.29 -13.12 -13.13
N LEU A 80 -0.21 -13.40 -11.82
CA LEU A 80 -0.69 -12.49 -10.79
C LEU A 80 0.29 -11.32 -10.55
N LYS A 81 1.60 -11.58 -10.60
CA LYS A 81 2.62 -10.51 -10.49
C LYS A 81 2.52 -9.46 -11.58
N LYS A 82 2.10 -9.84 -12.80
CA LYS A 82 1.87 -8.87 -13.89
C LYS A 82 0.79 -7.83 -13.57
N ILE A 83 -0.14 -8.14 -12.64
CA ILE A 83 -1.22 -7.26 -12.23
C ILE A 83 -1.03 -6.72 -10.80
N GLU A 84 0.17 -6.86 -10.21
CA GLU A 84 0.51 -6.40 -8.86
C GLU A 84 0.09 -4.95 -8.63
N LYS A 85 0.40 -4.05 -9.56
CA LYS A 85 0.04 -2.63 -9.48
C LYS A 85 -1.48 -2.40 -9.43
N ILE A 86 -2.26 -3.20 -10.14
CA ILE A 86 -3.72 -3.09 -10.15
C ILE A 86 -4.28 -3.58 -8.81
N LEU A 87 -3.66 -4.60 -8.21
CA LEU A 87 -4.00 -5.08 -6.87
C LEU A 87 -3.66 -4.02 -5.81
N GLU A 88 -2.46 -3.43 -5.87
CA GLU A 88 -2.03 -2.34 -4.98
C GLU A 88 -3.02 -1.18 -5.00
N TYR A 89 -3.38 -0.76 -6.22
CA TYR A 89 -4.37 0.30 -6.42
C TYR A 89 -5.75 -0.07 -5.87
N SER A 90 -6.30 -1.21 -6.32
CA SER A 90 -7.68 -1.57 -6.05
C SER A 90 -7.91 -1.83 -4.56
N PHE A 91 -6.88 -2.35 -3.88
CA PHE A 91 -6.95 -2.54 -2.45
C PHE A 91 -6.50 -1.32 -1.66
N GLY A 92 -5.77 -0.36 -2.24
CA GLY A 92 -5.29 0.84 -1.55
C GLY A 92 -4.21 0.52 -0.52
N GLY A 93 -3.22 -0.28 -0.91
CA GLY A 93 -2.14 -0.73 -0.03
C GLY A 93 -1.02 -1.40 -0.80
N ASP A 94 0.13 -1.58 -0.16
CA ASP A 94 1.27 -2.27 -0.75
C ASP A 94 0.98 -3.79 -0.77
N VAL A 95 1.30 -4.43 -1.89
CA VAL A 95 0.96 -5.84 -2.13
C VAL A 95 2.22 -6.67 -2.20
N ASP A 96 2.21 -7.81 -1.51
CA ASP A 96 3.24 -8.83 -1.64
C ASP A 96 2.61 -10.14 -2.11
N ILE A 97 3.13 -10.67 -3.22
CA ILE A 97 2.63 -11.88 -3.85
C ILE A 97 3.69 -12.97 -3.71
N SER A 98 3.35 -13.99 -2.93
CA SER A 98 4.22 -15.15 -2.70
C SER A 98 3.51 -16.44 -3.05
N TRP A 99 4.30 -17.44 -3.46
CA TRP A 99 3.78 -18.76 -3.80
C TRP A 99 4.13 -19.77 -2.69
N ASP A 100 3.09 -20.33 -2.07
CA ASP A 100 3.19 -21.43 -1.13
C ASP A 100 3.24 -22.75 -1.92
N LYS A 101 4.46 -23.17 -2.30
CA LYS A 101 4.71 -24.38 -3.09
C LYS A 101 4.14 -25.65 -2.45
N TYR A 102 4.10 -25.71 -1.11
CA TYR A 102 3.63 -26.88 -0.39
C TYR A 102 2.11 -27.02 -0.44
N LYS A 103 1.38 -25.90 -0.42
CA LYS A 103 -0.09 -25.90 -0.50
C LYS A 103 -0.63 -25.69 -1.91
N GLY A 104 0.24 -25.36 -2.87
CA GLY A 104 -0.15 -25.06 -4.25
C GLY A 104 -0.92 -23.75 -4.39
N ASP A 105 -0.75 -22.84 -3.42
CA ASP A 105 -1.57 -21.63 -3.28
C ASP A 105 -0.72 -20.36 -3.41
N ILE A 106 -1.32 -19.30 -3.94
CA ILE A 106 -0.74 -17.96 -3.87
C ILE A 106 -1.24 -17.29 -2.61
N VAL A 107 -0.33 -16.59 -1.93
CA VAL A 107 -0.64 -15.69 -0.83
C VAL A 107 -0.41 -14.27 -1.32
N VAL A 108 -1.49 -13.49 -1.30
CA VAL A 108 -1.49 -12.04 -1.56
C VAL A 108 -1.64 -11.34 -0.23
N LYS A 109 -0.59 -10.66 0.21
CA LYS A 109 -0.61 -9.86 1.44
C LYS A 109 -0.79 -8.40 1.06
N VAL A 110 -1.80 -7.75 1.62
CA VAL A 110 -2.06 -6.32 1.42
C VAL A 110 -1.81 -5.60 2.72
N ASN A 111 -0.83 -4.70 2.71
CA ASN A 111 -0.46 -3.91 3.86
C ASN A 111 -0.90 -2.46 3.69
N LYS A 112 -1.70 -1.99 4.64
CA LYS A 112 -2.22 -0.63 4.72
C LYS A 112 -1.72 0.14 5.94
N ASP A 113 -0.87 -0.48 6.75
CA ASP A 113 -0.31 0.15 7.93
C ASP A 113 0.59 1.32 7.50
N PRO A 114 0.26 2.56 7.91
CA PRO A 114 1.05 3.74 7.58
C PRO A 114 2.53 3.62 7.93
N ILE A 115 2.85 2.97 9.05
CA ILE A 115 4.22 2.81 9.54
C ILE A 115 4.98 1.88 8.61
N VAL A 116 4.38 0.76 8.23
CA VAL A 116 5.02 -0.23 7.36
C VAL A 116 5.21 0.33 5.95
N ILE A 117 4.23 1.08 5.44
CA ILE A 117 4.33 1.77 4.14
C ILE A 117 5.50 2.76 4.17
N ARG A 118 5.62 3.58 5.22
CA ARG A 118 6.70 4.56 5.39
C ARG A 118 8.08 3.90 5.41
N GLU A 119 8.24 2.82 6.17
CA GLU A 119 9.52 2.10 6.26
C GLU A 119 9.90 1.41 4.93
N ARG A 120 8.93 0.89 4.17
CA ARG A 120 9.20 0.36 2.82
C ARG A 120 9.60 1.45 1.83
N ILE A 121 8.93 2.61 1.85
CA ILE A 121 9.30 3.76 1.02
C ILE A 121 10.73 4.20 1.32
N LYS A 122 11.11 4.32 2.60
CA LYS A 122 12.49 4.61 2.99
C LYS A 122 13.48 3.58 2.46
N LYS A 123 13.21 2.28 2.58
CA LYS A 123 14.09 1.24 2.03
C LYS A 123 14.23 1.30 0.50
N ARG A 124 13.12 1.54 -0.21
CA ARG A 124 13.16 1.77 -1.67
C ARG A 124 13.97 3.04 -1.99
N TRP A 125 13.89 4.06 -1.14
CA TRP A 125 14.69 5.28 -1.25
C TRP A 125 16.19 5.04 -1.06
N GLU A 126 16.59 4.27 -0.04
CA GLU A 126 17.99 3.89 0.17
C GLU A 126 18.55 3.17 -1.07
N SER A 127 17.74 2.31 -1.70
CA SER A 127 18.09 1.67 -2.97
C SER A 127 18.27 2.69 -4.11
N ILE A 128 17.43 3.73 -4.19
CA ILE A 128 17.58 4.84 -5.14
C ILE A 128 18.89 5.58 -4.91
N LEU A 129 19.22 5.93 -3.67
CA LEU A 129 20.43 6.67 -3.33
C LEU A 129 21.71 5.87 -3.61
N SER A 130 21.62 4.54 -3.52
CA SER A 130 22.72 3.64 -3.89
C SER A 130 22.95 3.57 -5.40
N SER A 131 21.95 3.91 -6.22
CA SER A 131 22.12 4.02 -7.66
C SER A 131 22.91 5.30 -8.01
N LYS A 132 23.95 5.18 -8.83
CA LYS A 132 24.88 6.29 -9.15
C LYS A 132 24.24 7.48 -9.89
N GLU A 133 22.94 7.40 -10.20
CA GLU A 133 22.22 8.30 -11.10
C GLU A 133 21.63 9.54 -10.41
N VAL A 134 21.69 9.63 -9.07
CA VAL A 134 21.07 10.73 -8.30
C VAL A 134 22.12 11.55 -7.53
N ARG A 135 23.12 12.07 -8.25
CA ARG A 135 24.14 12.95 -7.68
C ARG A 135 24.16 14.26 -8.45
N ASN A 136 24.19 15.39 -7.75
CA ASN A 136 24.65 16.62 -8.38
C ASN A 136 26.19 16.58 -8.54
N THR A 137 26.76 17.57 -9.22
CA THR A 137 28.21 17.73 -9.41
C THR A 137 29.01 17.78 -8.10
N TYR A 138 28.34 18.05 -6.97
CA TYR A 138 28.91 18.07 -5.61
C TYR A 138 28.65 16.80 -4.79
N LYS A 139 28.10 15.73 -5.40
CA LYS A 139 27.70 14.48 -4.71
C LYS A 139 26.71 14.68 -3.55
N GLN A 140 25.93 15.75 -3.59
CA GLN A 140 24.82 15.95 -2.65
C GLN A 140 23.63 15.09 -3.07
N TYR A 141 22.91 14.58 -2.08
CA TYR A 141 21.81 13.62 -2.24
C TYR A 141 20.47 14.30 -2.00
N PHE A 142 19.43 13.78 -2.66
CA PHE A 142 18.05 14.06 -2.29
C PHE A 142 17.72 13.20 -1.06
N ASP A 143 17.11 13.76 -0.02
CA ASP A 143 16.77 12.99 1.17
C ASP A 143 15.29 13.09 1.50
N ILE A 144 14.67 11.99 1.95
CA ILE A 144 13.28 12.02 2.40
C ILE A 144 13.26 12.57 3.82
N LYS A 145 12.67 13.75 3.98
CA LYS A 145 12.42 14.35 5.28
C LYS A 145 11.14 13.78 5.91
N ASP A 146 10.09 13.61 5.12
CA ASP A 146 8.82 13.06 5.61
C ASP A 146 8.04 12.29 4.52
N VAL A 147 7.16 11.40 4.97
CA VAL A 147 6.18 10.66 4.17
C VAL A 147 4.82 10.85 4.84
N VAL A 148 3.94 11.62 4.20
CA VAL A 148 2.59 11.88 4.68
C VAL A 148 1.60 11.08 3.85
N LEU A 149 0.82 10.22 4.49
CA LEU A 149 -0.26 9.47 3.84
C LEU A 149 -1.54 10.30 3.82
N ASN A 150 -2.17 10.42 2.65
CA ASN A 150 -3.50 11.00 2.57
C ASN A 150 -4.59 9.92 2.52
N SER A 151 -5.84 10.35 2.68
CA SER A 151 -7.04 9.49 2.71
C SER A 151 -7.30 8.70 1.42
N ASN A 152 -6.66 9.05 0.31
CA ASN A 152 -6.90 8.48 -1.02
C ASN A 152 -5.82 7.48 -1.43
N SER A 153 -5.07 6.91 -0.47
CA SER A 153 -3.98 5.95 -0.74
C SER A 153 -2.83 6.53 -1.58
N SER A 154 -2.72 7.86 -1.65
CA SER A 154 -1.54 8.56 -2.15
C SER A 154 -0.67 9.01 -0.98
N TYR A 155 0.63 9.07 -1.21
CA TYR A 155 1.59 9.61 -0.24
C TYR A 155 2.31 10.82 -0.81
N ILE A 156 2.47 11.83 0.04
CA ILE A 156 3.28 13.01 -0.23
C ILE A 156 4.65 12.75 0.41
N LEU A 157 5.69 12.83 -0.41
CA LEU A 157 7.07 12.82 0.05
C LEU A 157 7.55 14.26 0.17
N GLU A 158 8.04 14.63 1.35
CA GLU A 158 8.85 15.83 1.50
C GLU A 158 10.30 15.43 1.28
N ILE A 159 10.93 15.98 0.25
CA ILE A 159 12.30 15.67 -0.15
C ILE A 159 13.14 16.92 -0.07
N THR A 160 14.26 16.87 0.64
CA THR A 160 15.25 17.94 0.64
C THR A 160 16.12 17.81 -0.61
N THR A 161 16.31 18.92 -1.33
CA THR A 161 17.15 18.99 -2.51
C THR A 161 18.53 19.57 -2.23
N PRO A 162 19.54 19.12 -2.99
CA PRO A 162 20.79 19.86 -3.11
C PRO A 162 20.56 21.28 -3.61
N ILE A 163 21.35 22.22 -3.08
CA ILE A 163 21.42 23.59 -3.63
C ILE A 163 21.90 23.49 -5.09
N SER A 164 21.30 24.26 -5.99
CA SER A 164 21.66 24.39 -7.42
C SER A 164 21.39 23.17 -8.33
N LEU A 165 20.16 22.63 -8.32
CA LEU A 165 19.71 21.65 -9.33
C LEU A 165 19.26 22.31 -10.62
N SER A 166 19.66 21.76 -11.77
CA SER A 166 19.08 22.12 -13.06
C SER A 166 17.67 21.52 -13.21
N LYS A 167 16.85 22.12 -14.07
CA LYS A 167 15.53 21.59 -14.43
C LYS A 167 15.60 20.17 -15.00
N GLU A 168 16.67 19.86 -15.72
CA GLU A 168 16.95 18.51 -16.26
C GLU A 168 17.21 17.51 -15.13
N SER A 169 18.02 17.86 -14.12
CA SER A 169 18.27 17.00 -12.96
C SER A 169 16.98 16.71 -12.18
N ILE A 170 16.08 17.69 -12.06
CA ILE A 170 14.77 17.50 -11.43
C ILE A 170 13.90 16.52 -12.24
N ASN A 171 13.90 16.62 -13.57
CA ASN A 171 13.12 15.72 -14.42
C ASN A 171 13.66 14.29 -14.41
N SER A 172 14.99 14.11 -14.49
CA SER A 172 15.62 12.79 -14.35
C SER A 172 15.32 12.18 -12.97
N PHE A 173 15.34 13.00 -11.92
CA PHE A 173 14.97 12.58 -10.57
C PHE A 173 13.52 12.12 -10.48
N LYS A 174 12.56 12.85 -11.05
CA LYS A 174 11.15 12.44 -11.13
C LYS A 174 10.99 11.07 -11.79
N ALA A 175 11.57 10.89 -12.97
CA ALA A 175 11.48 9.62 -13.70
C ALA A 175 12.06 8.45 -12.88
N LEU A 176 13.12 8.71 -12.12
CA LEU A 176 13.74 7.72 -11.25
C LEU A 176 12.88 7.42 -10.02
N VAL A 177 12.24 8.43 -9.44
CA VAL A 177 11.26 8.29 -8.36
C VAL A 177 10.05 7.47 -8.81
N GLU A 178 9.46 7.76 -9.97
CA GLU A 178 8.34 7.00 -10.54
C GLU A 178 8.70 5.52 -10.75
N LYS A 179 9.88 5.28 -11.34
CA LYS A 179 10.39 3.92 -11.60
C LYS A 179 10.57 3.11 -10.31
N ASN A 180 11.10 3.72 -9.26
CA ASN A 180 11.51 2.99 -8.05
C ASN A 180 10.45 2.98 -6.93
N LEU A 181 9.59 4.00 -6.86
CA LEU A 181 8.49 4.07 -5.89
C LEU A 181 7.15 3.56 -6.45
N LYS A 182 7.15 3.04 -7.68
CA LYS A 182 6.01 2.36 -8.33
C LYS A 182 4.71 3.19 -8.45
N GLY A 183 4.77 4.52 -8.38
CA GLY A 183 3.60 5.40 -8.56
C GLY A 183 3.91 6.62 -9.43
N ASP A 184 2.88 7.34 -9.87
CA ASP A 184 3.00 8.52 -10.71
C ASP A 184 3.26 9.76 -9.87
N VAL A 185 4.23 10.58 -10.28
CA VAL A 185 4.46 11.88 -9.67
C VAL A 185 3.41 12.87 -10.19
N LEU A 186 2.41 13.15 -9.37
CA LEU A 186 1.30 14.04 -9.74
C LEU A 186 1.70 15.49 -9.81
N ASP A 187 2.58 15.91 -8.91
CA ASP A 187 3.07 17.29 -8.84
C ASP A 187 4.41 17.33 -8.13
N SER A 188 5.22 18.33 -8.47
CA SER A 188 6.43 18.68 -7.73
C SER A 188 6.50 20.19 -7.53
N PHE A 189 6.42 20.64 -6.28
CA PHE A 189 6.59 22.05 -5.97
C PHE A 189 7.91 22.27 -5.24
N HIS A 190 8.70 23.24 -5.71
CA HIS A 190 9.95 23.68 -5.08
C HIS A 190 9.63 24.89 -4.19
N ASN A 191 9.91 24.83 -2.88
CA ASN A 191 9.80 26.01 -2.02
C ASN A 191 11.16 26.73 -1.87
N GLU A 192 11.17 27.92 -1.27
CA GLU A 192 12.37 28.74 -1.06
C GLU A 192 13.44 28.10 -0.14
N GLU A 193 13.12 27.01 0.56
CA GLU A 193 14.01 26.31 1.50
C GLU A 193 14.69 25.06 0.91
N ASN A 194 14.72 24.91 -0.43
CA ASN A 194 15.28 23.72 -1.10
C ASN A 194 14.55 22.42 -0.75
N ASN A 195 13.21 22.44 -0.64
CA ASN A 195 12.41 21.24 -0.54
C ASN A 195 11.57 21.03 -1.80
N ILE A 196 11.52 19.78 -2.29
CA ILE A 196 10.58 19.31 -3.28
C ILE A 196 9.53 18.44 -2.59
N TYR A 197 8.27 18.78 -2.78
CA TYR A 197 7.16 17.92 -2.39
C TYR A 197 6.73 17.09 -3.58
N ILE A 198 6.82 15.77 -3.48
CA ILE A 198 6.38 14.84 -4.52
C ILE A 198 5.11 14.16 -4.05
N SER A 199 4.00 14.44 -4.72
CA SER A 199 2.77 13.66 -4.53
C SER A 199 2.85 12.43 -5.42
N ILE A 200 2.90 11.24 -4.82
CA ILE A 200 2.88 9.98 -5.53
C ILE A 200 1.48 9.39 -5.39
N SER A 201 0.76 9.33 -6.50
CA SER A 201 -0.48 8.59 -6.57
C SER A 201 -0.33 7.40 -7.49
N HIS A 202 -1.04 6.35 -7.18
CA HIS A 202 -1.18 5.24 -8.09
C HIS A 202 -2.36 5.61 -8.98
N LYS A 203 -2.18 6.46 -10.00
CA LYS A 203 -3.30 6.84 -10.87
C LYS A 203 -3.45 5.77 -11.94
N LEU A 204 -4.65 5.22 -12.09
CA LEU A 204 -4.99 4.42 -13.26
C LEU A 204 -5.18 5.36 -14.45
N VAL A 205 -4.32 5.25 -15.46
CA VAL A 205 -4.71 5.60 -16.83
C VAL A 205 -5.47 4.39 -17.35
N LEU A 206 -6.81 4.44 -17.28
CA LEU A 206 -7.72 3.46 -17.88
C LEU A 206 -7.81 3.66 -19.39
#